data_AF-A0A7C3LGV9-F1
#
_entry.id   AF-A0A7C3LGV9-F1
#
_cell.length_a   1.000
_cell.length_b   1.000
_cell.length_c   1.000
_cell.angle_alpha   90.00
_cell.angle_beta   90.00
_cell.angle_gamma   90.00
#
_symmetry.space_group_name_H-M   'P 1'
#
loop_
_entity.id
_entity.type
_entity.pdbx_description
1 polymer ?
#
loop_
_entity_poly.entity_id
_entity_poly.type
_entity_poly.pdbx_seq_one_letter_code
_entity_poly.pdbx_strand_id
1 'polypeptide(L)' 'MRGESPVTKRRRRTILVVDDDAAILLAISDVLHAEGYPVITTRDGESALKIAERRRPSLILL' A
#
# COMPACT_ATOMS: atom_id res chain seq x y z
N MET A 1 -11.21 0.53 -37.44
CA MET A 1 -10.87 -0.26 -36.24
C MET A 1 -9.85 0.53 -35.44
N ARG A 2 -10.23 1.12 -34.31
CA ARG A 2 -9.31 1.94 -33.48
C ARG A 2 -8.52 0.97 -32.60
N GLY A 3 -7.20 0.98 -32.73
CA GLY A 3 -6.30 0.14 -31.94
C GLY A 3 -6.43 0.45 -30.46
N GLU A 4 -6.62 -0.58 -29.66
CA GLU A 4 -6.52 -0.51 -28.21
C GLU A 4 -5.11 -0.01 -27.87
N SER A 5 -5.01 1.17 -27.26
CA SER A 5 -3.74 1.71 -26.79
C SER A 5 -3.17 0.78 -25.71
N PRO A 6 -1.86 0.51 -25.69
CA PRO A 6 -1.28 -0.33 -24.66
C PRO A 6 -1.49 0.37 -23.33
N VAL A 7 -2.34 -0.20 -22.47
CA VAL A 7 -2.43 0.21 -21.06
C VAL A 7 -1.05 -0.06 -20.48
N THR A 8 -0.25 1.00 -20.41
CA THR A 8 1.08 0.97 -19.77
C THR A 8 0.91 0.30 -18.42
N LYS A 9 1.62 -0.80 -18.20
CA LYS A 9 1.57 -1.64 -17.00
C LYS A 9 1.73 -0.73 -15.78
N ARG A 10 0.62 -0.27 -15.19
CA ARG A 10 0.65 0.65 -14.03
C ARG A 10 1.41 -0.10 -12.96
N ARG A 11 2.63 0.34 -12.64
CA ARG A 11 3.40 -0.24 -11.53
C ARG A 11 2.47 -0.17 -10.31
N ARG A 12 2.11 -1.34 -9.78
CA ARG A 12 1.24 -1.42 -8.60
C ARG A 12 1.92 -0.63 -7.49
N ARG A 13 1.27 0.45 -7.05
CA ARG A 13 1.86 1.38 -6.10
C ARG A 13 1.59 0.86 -4.69
N THR A 14 2.63 0.85 -3.86
CA THR A 14 2.56 0.31 -2.50
C THR A 14 1.82 1.27 -1.57
N ILE A 15 1.00 0.71 -0.68
CA ILE A 15 0.31 1.42 0.40
C ILE A 15 0.99 1.05 1.73
N LEU A 16 1.25 2.05 2.58
CA LEU A 16 1.69 1.84 3.96
C LEU A 16 0.51 2.04 4.90
N VAL A 17 0.23 1.06 5.77
CA VAL A 17 -0.79 1.17 6.82
C VAL A 17 -0.09 1.17 8.17
N VAL A 18 -0.43 2.14 9.02
CA VAL A 18 0.15 2.34 10.34
C VAL A 18 -0.98 2.34 11.34
N ASP A 19 -0.98 1.40 12.28
CA ASP A 19 -1.98 1.32 13.35
C ASP A 19 -1.41 0.46 14.49
N ASP A 20 -1.62 0.85 15.75
CA ASP A 20 -1.12 0.10 16.89
C ASP A 20 -1.94 -1.18 17.16
N ASP A 21 -3.16 -1.29 16.63
CA ASP A 21 -4.00 -2.47 16.68
C ASP A 21 -3.72 -3.44 15.51
N ALA A 22 -3.27 -4.65 15.85
CA ALA A 22 -2.98 -5.69 14.86
C ALA A 22 -4.24 -6.19 14.12
N ALA A 23 -5.43 -6.13 14.73
CA ALA A 23 -6.67 -6.53 14.09
C ALA A 23 -7.06 -5.55 12.98
N ILE A 24 -6.87 -4.24 13.21
CA ILE A 24 -7.11 -3.20 12.21
C ILE A 24 -6.14 -3.35 11.05
N LEU A 25 -4.84 -3.53 11.33
CA LEU A 25 -3.83 -3.76 10.29
C LEU A 25 -4.18 -4.95 9.40
N LEU A 26 -4.63 -6.07 9.99
CA LEU A 26 -5.02 -7.26 9.25
C LEU A 26 -6.25 -6.98 8.37
N ALA A 27 -7.30 -6.39 8.94
CA ALA A 27 -8.54 -6.11 8.22
C ALA A 27 -8.31 -5.17 7.01
N ILE A 28 -7.56 -4.09 7.20
CA ILE A 28 -7.24 -3.14 6.12
C ILE A 28 -6.33 -3.81 5.08
N SER A 29 -5.31 -4.54 5.53
CA SER A 29 -4.38 -5.20 4.62
C SER A 29 -5.08 -6.24 3.75
N ASP A 30 -6.03 -7.01 4.29
CA ASP A 30 -6.78 -8.02 3.54
C ASP A 30 -7.63 -7.39 2.44
N VAL A 31 -8.34 -6.30 2.75
CA VAL A 31 -9.14 -5.55 1.76
C VAL A 31 -8.25 -5.00 0.65
N LEU A 32 -7.16 -4.33 1.00
CA LEU A 32 -6.25 -3.72 0.01
C LEU A 32 -5.52 -4.77 -0.85
N HIS A 33 -5.14 -5.90 -0.26
CA HIS A 33 -4.57 -7.02 -1.01
C HIS A 33 -5.59 -7.64 -1.97
N ALA A 34 -6.86 -7.78 -1.56
CA ALA A 34 -7.93 -8.29 -2.41
C ALA A 34 -8.17 -7.39 -3.64
N GLU A 35 -8.04 -6.07 -3.47
CA GLU A 35 -8.06 -5.08 -4.56
C GLU A 35 -6.76 -5.04 -5.38
N GLY A 36 -5.77 -5.88 -5.04
CA GLY A 36 -4.53 -6.06 -5.78
C GLY A 36 -3.44 -5.04 -5.46
N TYR A 37 -3.58 -4.24 -4.40
CA TYR A 37 -2.53 -3.32 -3.95
C TYR A 37 -1.47 -4.06 -3.13
N PRO A 38 -0.16 -3.82 -3.36
CA PRO A 38 0.87 -4.21 -2.43
C PRO A 38 0.76 -3.39 -1.15
N VAL A 39 0.70 -4.05 0.01
CA VAL A 39 0.59 -3.39 1.31
C VAL A 39 1.84 -3.66 2.14
N ILE A 40 2.27 -2.64 2.89
CA ILE A 40 3.24 -2.77 3.98
C ILE A 40 2.52 -2.28 5.23
N THR A 41 2.62 -3.02 6.33
CA THR A 41 2.04 -2.65 7.62
C THR A 41 3.14 -2.37 8.64
N THR A 42 2.87 -1.49 9.59
CA THR A 42 3.72 -1.26 10.76
C THR A 42 2.87 -0.78 11.93
N ARG A 43 3.31 -1.01 13.17
CA ARG A 43 2.56 -0.66 14.39
C ARG A 43 3.03 0.63 15.07
N ASP A 44 4.11 1.21 14.57
CA ASP A 44 4.72 2.38 15.18
C ASP A 44 5.16 3.41 14.13
N GLY A 45 5.14 4.68 14.54
CA GLY A 45 5.45 5.81 13.68
C GLY A 45 6.92 5.91 13.29
N GLU A 46 7.85 5.44 14.11
CA GLU A 46 9.29 5.51 13.80
C GLU A 46 9.63 4.57 12.64
N SER A 47 9.13 3.34 12.70
CA SER A 47 9.16 2.37 11.60
C SER A 47 8.43 2.90 10.38
N ALA A 48 7.26 3.55 10.56
CA ALA A 48 6.52 4.14 9.44
C ALA A 48 7.34 5.19 8.68
N LEU A 49 8.02 6.10 9.38
CA LEU A 49 8.90 7.10 8.76
C LEU A 49 10.05 6.43 7.99
N LYS A 50 10.74 5.46 8.60
CA LYS A 50 11.83 4.70 7.96
C LYS A 50 11.35 3.97 6.70
N ILE A 51 10.15 3.39 6.75
CA ILE A 51 9.53 2.70 5.61
C ILE A 51 9.14 3.71 4.52
N ALA A 52 8.53 4.83 4.90
CA ALA A 52 8.10 5.88 3.96
C ALA A 52 9.28 6.42 3.13
N GLU A 53 10.42 6.70 3.79
CA GLU A 53 11.63 7.16 3.12
C GLU A 53 12.22 6.13 2.16
N ARG A 54 12.31 4.86 2.59
CA ARG A 54 12.98 3.78 1.84
C ARG A 54 12.12 3.19 0.73
N ARG A 55 10.82 3.03 0.97
CA ARG A 55 9.89 2.31 0.09
C ARG A 55 9.02 3.24 -0.74
N ARG A 56 8.95 4.52 -0.38
CA ARG A 56 8.18 5.57 -1.08
C ARG A 56 6.76 5.10 -1.43
N PRO A 57 5.94 4.74 -0.42
CA PRO A 57 4.56 4.37 -0.65
C PRO A 57 3.81 5.54 -1.31
N SER A 58 2.82 5.23 -2.14
CA SER A 58 2.01 6.27 -2.79
C SER A 58 0.87 6.80 -1.91
N LEU A 59 0.57 6.08 -0.84
CA LEU A 59 -0.45 6.39 0.14
C LEU A 59 0.00 5.86 1.50
N ILE A 60 -0.23 6.65 2.55
CA ILE A 60 -0.05 6.25 3.94
C ILE A 60 -1.41 6.39 4.61
N LEU A 61 -1.86 5.33 5.27
CA LEU A 61 -3.04 5.31 6.13
C LEU A 61 -2.56 5.25 7.59
N LEU A 62 -3.12 6.10 8.44
CA LEU A 62 -2.83 6.25 9.86
C LEU A 62 -4.07 5.92 10.70
#